data_AF-A0AAV3Z9C8-F1
#
_entry.id   AF-A0AAV3Z9C8-F1
#
_cell.length_a   1.000
_cell.length_b   1.000
_cell.length_c   1.000
_cell.angle_alpha   90.00
_cell.angle_beta   90.00
_cell.angle_gamma   90.00
#
_symmetry.space_group_name_H-M   'P 1'
#
loop_
_entity.id
_entity.type
_entity.pdbx_description
1 polymer ?
#
loop_
_entity_poly.entity_id
_entity_poly.type
_entity_poly.pdbx_seq_one_letter_code
_entity_poly.pdbx_strand_id
1 'polypeptide(L)'
;MLVGQYMQKKHADRAVYAEEACQYSNLYPYGSSAGDSVLERNTSVYWYWYYSFTSEIIRFNTGAPFGERRLKFAHVLPNGVITFGSPHRVWWPNFRYAQFYTEKNILAPFWHSVNWRSAVKVYYQLYERPGSNGQVVTPAVDTWSSVLDRAKAEVEETLGVEGFNPTSALVATWERVEPYSWWTWICENYERYRNSFWWMYYQPYYDQYCLTQNPEANTFQCVYVTDGQVAYAIVTYKAGEMTWRYDRYRSIEVGYSSPSQTRDFGYRYTDLTTKLDTNTFNTGRYGTWIEKVGEFESTDARCLNFFIENIYMVNNSTHNAILENLYKCPCTMDRLGFQWTWYARTRVPGRSDITYRACFVLGRKRRDRRIRNNPHNKMCCYYYTYPTTWSWFAFREARRNAPYIPYRDINAGHILKHDPRRSFWWRDNRVSKQEDFDPKNWCCRDSSLPSIYCHLFYAVRPDLGCSNEVDWFLGEYKWW
;
A
#
# COMPACT_ATOMS: atom_id res chain seq x y z
N MET A 1 -56.08 -4.69 25.78
CA MET A 1 -55.43 -3.39 25.49
C MET A 1 -53.99 -3.30 26.01
N LEU A 2 -53.58 -4.06 27.04
CA LEU A 2 -52.20 -4.02 27.60
C LEU A 2 -51.12 -4.80 26.82
N VAL A 3 -51.48 -5.76 25.97
CA VAL A 3 -50.49 -6.58 25.21
C VAL A 3 -49.91 -5.83 24.01
N GLY A 4 -50.67 -4.89 23.42
CA GLY A 4 -50.22 -4.09 22.27
C GLY A 4 -49.15 -3.05 22.62
N GLN A 5 -49.22 -2.44 23.81
CA GLN A 5 -48.24 -1.46 24.28
C GLN A 5 -46.88 -2.10 24.63
N TYR A 6 -46.87 -3.37 25.09
CA TYR A 6 -45.63 -4.08 25.41
C TYR A 6 -44.85 -4.50 24.15
N MET A 7 -45.57 -4.84 23.06
CA MET A 7 -44.97 -5.17 21.76
C MET A 7 -44.41 -3.92 21.05
N GLN A 8 -45.13 -2.79 21.08
CA GLN A 8 -44.66 -1.53 20.48
C GLN A 8 -43.40 -0.99 21.17
N LYS A 9 -43.30 -1.11 22.50
CA LYS A 9 -42.09 -0.71 23.24
C LYS A 9 -40.89 -1.58 22.87
N LYS A 10 -41.08 -2.90 22.72
CA LYS A 10 -40.02 -3.84 22.31
C LYS A 10 -39.53 -3.63 20.86
N HIS A 11 -40.39 -3.12 19.99
CA HIS A 11 -40.02 -2.73 18.62
C HIS A 11 -39.31 -1.37 18.55
N ALA A 12 -39.75 -0.39 19.36
CA ALA A 12 -39.07 0.90 19.48
C ALA A 12 -37.67 0.74 20.11
N ASP A 13 -37.55 -0.06 21.18
CA ASP A 13 -36.26 -0.35 21.81
C ASP A 13 -35.32 -1.07 20.82
N ARG A 14 -35.82 -2.03 20.02
CA ARG A 14 -35.03 -2.70 18.97
C ARG A 14 -34.59 -1.76 17.83
N ALA A 15 -35.39 -0.76 17.48
CA ALA A 15 -35.02 0.22 16.46
C ALA A 15 -33.95 1.19 16.97
N VAL A 16 -34.03 1.61 18.23
CA VAL A 16 -33.01 2.45 18.88
C VAL A 16 -31.69 1.69 19.03
N TYR A 17 -31.70 0.43 19.46
CA TYR A 17 -30.48 -0.40 19.50
C TYR A 17 -29.89 -0.69 18.11
N ALA A 18 -30.71 -0.72 17.05
CA ALA A 18 -30.23 -0.90 15.68
C ALA A 18 -29.63 0.39 15.09
N GLU A 19 -30.17 1.57 15.43
CA GLU A 19 -29.59 2.87 15.09
C GLU A 19 -28.28 3.14 15.87
N GLU A 20 -28.23 2.79 17.16
CA GLU A 20 -26.99 2.89 17.97
C GLU A 20 -25.91 1.91 17.49
N ALA A 21 -26.29 0.70 17.05
CA ALA A 21 -25.35 -0.25 16.44
C ALA A 21 -24.77 0.23 15.10
N CYS A 22 -25.45 1.14 14.39
CA CYS A 22 -24.92 1.74 13.16
C CYS A 22 -23.86 2.83 13.41
N GLN A 23 -23.67 3.29 14.66
CA GLN A 23 -22.69 4.34 14.97
C GLN A 23 -21.31 3.81 15.41
N TYR A 24 -21.21 2.53 15.79
CA TYR A 24 -19.94 1.90 16.15
C TYR A 24 -19.37 1.08 14.99
N SER A 25 -18.09 1.23 14.72
CA SER A 25 -17.40 0.39 13.74
C SER A 25 -16.91 -0.90 14.39
N ASN A 26 -17.22 -2.05 13.78
CA ASN A 26 -16.60 -3.32 14.16
C ASN A 26 -15.10 -3.26 13.86
N LEU A 27 -14.26 -3.88 14.70
CA LEU A 27 -12.85 -4.09 14.36
C LEU A 27 -12.74 -4.92 13.08
N TYR A 28 -11.68 -4.71 12.31
CA TYR A 28 -11.29 -5.59 11.22
C TYR A 28 -10.99 -6.99 11.77
N PRO A 29 -11.14 -8.05 10.96
CA PRO A 29 -10.75 -9.40 11.37
C PRO A 29 -9.34 -9.40 11.97
N TYR A 30 -9.20 -10.01 13.14
CA TYR A 30 -7.92 -10.12 13.84
C TYR A 30 -7.88 -11.41 14.67
N GLY A 31 -6.68 -11.76 15.13
CA GLY A 31 -6.45 -12.93 15.98
C GLY A 31 -5.98 -14.15 15.21
N SER A 32 -5.70 -15.24 15.93
CA SER A 32 -5.13 -16.45 15.34
C SER A 32 -6.03 -17.11 14.29
N SER A 33 -7.36 -16.95 14.39
CA SER A 33 -8.31 -17.42 13.38
C SER A 33 -8.27 -16.60 12.08
N ALA A 34 -7.82 -15.35 12.13
CA ALA A 34 -7.59 -14.51 10.95
C ALA A 34 -6.22 -14.78 10.29
N GLY A 35 -5.35 -15.54 10.95
CA GLY A 35 -3.98 -15.80 10.49
C GLY A 35 -2.95 -14.78 10.99
N ASP A 36 -3.32 -13.97 11.99
CA ASP A 36 -2.45 -12.92 12.52
C ASP A 36 -1.22 -13.51 13.22
N SER A 37 -0.09 -12.81 13.05
CA SER A 37 1.04 -12.96 13.95
C SER A 37 0.67 -12.39 15.32
N VAL A 38 1.23 -12.97 16.38
CA VAL A 38 0.98 -12.50 17.74
C VAL A 38 2.28 -12.08 18.41
N LEU A 39 2.28 -10.85 18.91
CA LEU A 39 3.26 -10.35 19.86
C LEU A 39 2.69 -10.59 21.25
N GLU A 40 3.01 -11.75 21.83
CA GLU A 40 2.55 -12.16 23.16
C GLU A 40 3.71 -12.22 24.15
N ARG A 41 3.46 -11.76 25.38
CA ARG A 41 4.40 -11.90 26.48
C ARG A 41 3.74 -12.56 27.69
N ASN A 42 4.48 -13.50 28.28
CA ASN A 42 4.17 -14.08 29.58
C ASN A 42 4.90 -13.30 30.71
N THR A 43 4.30 -13.27 31.91
CA THR A 43 4.48 -12.26 32.98
C THR A 43 5.83 -12.23 33.71
N SER A 44 6.90 -12.83 33.16
CA SER A 44 8.12 -13.19 33.92
C SER A 44 9.39 -12.34 33.62
N VAL A 45 9.31 -11.31 32.78
CA VAL A 45 10.52 -10.60 32.33
C VAL A 45 10.72 -9.26 33.04
N TYR A 46 11.93 -8.97 33.53
CA TYR A 46 12.31 -7.70 34.14
C TYR A 46 11.97 -6.46 33.26
N TRP A 47 11.64 -5.33 33.91
CA TRP A 47 11.24 -4.07 33.26
C TRP A 47 12.22 -3.54 32.19
N TYR A 48 13.50 -3.90 32.23
CA TYR A 48 14.48 -3.44 31.24
C TYR A 48 14.37 -4.15 29.88
N TRP A 49 13.95 -5.42 29.85
CA TRP A 49 13.74 -6.18 28.62
C TRP A 49 12.46 -5.77 27.90
N TYR A 50 11.51 -5.22 28.65
CA TYR A 50 10.28 -4.64 28.09
C TYR A 50 10.61 -3.62 26.99
N TYR A 51 11.69 -2.85 27.14
CA TYR A 51 12.14 -1.89 26.15
C TYR A 51 12.68 -2.47 24.84
N SER A 52 12.80 -3.79 24.73
CA SER A 52 13.22 -4.49 23.52
C SER A 52 12.07 -5.30 22.88
N PHE A 53 10.87 -5.27 23.47
CA PHE A 53 9.74 -6.08 23.01
C PHE A 53 9.03 -5.41 21.83
N THR A 54 9.22 -5.96 20.63
CA THR A 54 8.69 -5.44 19.37
C THR A 54 8.33 -6.60 18.45
N SER A 55 7.41 -6.39 17.51
CA SER A 55 7.12 -7.35 16.45
C SER A 55 8.35 -7.70 15.62
N GLU A 56 8.28 -8.81 14.90
CA GLU A 56 9.16 -9.06 13.76
C GLU A 56 9.06 -7.93 12.72
N ILE A 57 10.06 -7.86 11.84
CA ILE A 57 10.10 -6.85 10.77
C ILE A 57 8.94 -7.11 9.79
N ILE A 58 8.00 -6.18 9.70
CA ILE A 58 6.91 -6.20 8.72
C ILE A 58 7.42 -5.52 7.45
N ARG A 59 7.44 -6.24 6.32
CA ARG A 59 8.04 -5.77 5.07
C ARG A 59 6.96 -5.39 4.06
N PHE A 60 6.94 -4.12 3.64
CA PHE A 60 6.07 -3.63 2.57
C PHE A 60 6.78 -3.78 1.23
N ASN A 61 6.18 -4.48 0.27
CA ASN A 61 6.83 -4.74 -1.00
C ASN A 61 6.96 -3.49 -1.87
N THR A 62 5.90 -2.67 -1.92
CA THR A 62 5.90 -1.36 -2.60
C THR A 62 6.37 -0.21 -1.71
N GLY A 63 6.69 -0.49 -0.44
CA GLY A 63 7.00 0.51 0.56
C GLY A 63 5.75 1.13 1.19
N ALA A 64 5.97 1.78 2.33
CA ALA A 64 4.99 2.43 3.19
C ALA A 64 5.30 3.94 3.23
N PRO A 65 4.50 4.78 2.55
CA PRO A 65 4.56 6.24 2.69
C PRO A 65 4.23 6.67 4.12
N PHE A 66 5.11 7.42 4.75
CA PHE A 66 4.87 8.00 6.08
C PHE A 66 5.55 9.36 6.18
N GLY A 67 4.79 10.39 6.52
CA GLY A 67 5.19 11.78 6.24
C GLY A 67 5.53 11.95 4.76
N GLU A 68 6.70 12.51 4.47
CA GLU A 68 7.22 12.70 3.11
C GLU A 68 8.24 11.64 2.70
N ARG A 69 8.26 10.48 3.37
CA ARG A 69 9.25 9.42 3.14
C ARG A 69 8.59 8.12 2.75
N ARG A 70 9.28 7.37 1.88
CA ARG A 70 8.96 5.97 1.61
C ARG A 70 9.85 5.06 2.44
N LEU A 71 9.22 4.24 3.28
CA LEU A 71 9.88 3.29 4.17
C LEU A 71 9.56 1.87 3.69
N LYS A 72 10.37 0.87 4.05
CA LYS A 72 10.11 -0.53 3.64
C LYS A 72 9.69 -1.43 4.80
N PHE A 73 9.84 -0.94 6.01
CA PHE A 73 9.74 -1.72 7.23
C PHE A 73 8.81 -1.03 8.20
N ALA A 74 8.03 -1.82 8.93
CA ALA A 74 7.32 -1.37 10.10
C ALA A 74 7.50 -2.36 11.25
N HIS A 75 7.25 -1.86 12.46
CA HIS A 75 7.23 -2.64 13.68
C HIS A 75 6.05 -2.22 14.54
N VAL A 76 5.35 -3.21 15.08
CA VAL A 76 4.26 -3.02 16.04
C VAL A 76 4.82 -3.23 17.45
N LEU A 77 4.61 -2.26 18.32
CA LEU A 77 5.07 -2.28 19.70
C LEU A 77 3.88 -2.56 20.64
N PRO A 78 4.10 -3.18 21.81
CA PRO A 78 3.05 -3.51 22.76
C PRO A 78 2.33 -2.28 23.33
N ASN A 79 2.93 -1.11 23.20
CA ASN A 79 2.54 0.12 23.87
C ASN A 79 1.67 1.05 23.00
N GLY A 80 0.95 0.46 22.05
CA GLY A 80 0.03 1.16 21.16
C GLY A 80 0.72 2.05 20.12
N VAL A 81 1.89 1.61 19.63
CA VAL A 81 2.68 2.32 18.63
C VAL A 81 3.02 1.40 17.46
N ILE A 82 2.96 1.96 16.26
CA ILE A 82 3.59 1.41 15.05
C ILE A 82 4.72 2.35 14.66
N THR A 83 5.92 1.80 14.47
CA THR A 83 7.07 2.56 13.94
C THR A 83 7.35 2.17 12.50
N PHE A 84 7.79 3.11 11.69
CA PHE A 84 8.19 2.87 10.30
C PHE A 84 9.68 3.17 10.11
N GLY A 85 10.36 2.32 9.35
CA GLY A 85 11.82 2.37 9.15
C GLY A 85 12.58 1.50 10.15
N SER A 86 13.69 2.02 10.66
CA SER A 86 14.53 1.31 11.64
C SER A 86 13.74 1.08 12.94
N PRO A 87 13.98 -0.04 13.65
CA PRO A 87 13.34 -0.26 14.94
C PRO A 87 13.77 0.82 15.92
N HIS A 88 12.82 1.62 16.39
CA HIS A 88 13.08 2.68 17.37
C HIS A 88 12.56 2.29 18.75
N ARG A 89 13.32 2.65 19.79
CA ARG A 89 12.85 2.59 21.18
C ARG A 89 11.89 3.75 21.43
N VAL A 90 10.59 3.49 21.29
CA VAL A 90 9.51 4.48 21.37
C VAL A 90 8.60 4.16 22.55
N TRP A 91 9.16 4.27 23.76
CA TRP A 91 8.51 3.75 24.97
C TRP A 91 7.79 4.79 25.82
N TRP A 92 8.25 6.03 25.77
CA TRP A 92 7.75 7.12 26.58
C TRP A 92 6.84 8.01 25.74
N PRO A 93 5.52 8.04 26.00
CA PRO A 93 4.58 8.84 25.23
C PRO A 93 4.94 10.32 25.27
N ASN A 94 5.56 10.79 24.19
CA ASN A 94 6.00 12.16 24.03
C ASN A 94 6.33 12.47 22.55
N PHE A 95 5.40 13.12 21.84
CA PHE A 95 5.66 13.51 20.45
C PHE A 95 6.75 14.59 20.33
N ARG A 96 6.91 15.49 21.31
CA ARG A 96 8.01 16.45 21.30
C ARG A 96 9.36 15.76 21.32
N TYR A 97 9.51 14.74 22.18
CA TYR A 97 10.70 13.91 22.20
C TYR A 97 10.88 13.16 20.87
N ALA A 98 9.80 12.64 20.27
CA ALA A 98 9.88 12.00 18.97
C ALA A 98 10.44 12.93 17.86
N GLN A 99 10.03 14.21 17.85
CA GLN A 99 10.53 15.20 16.88
C GLN A 99 12.02 15.52 17.03
N PHE A 100 12.53 15.58 18.27
CA PHE A 100 13.95 15.87 18.52
C PHE A 100 14.90 14.80 17.96
N TYR A 101 14.43 13.55 17.83
CA TYR A 101 15.18 12.50 17.14
C TYR A 101 14.62 12.37 15.73
N THR A 102 15.19 13.13 14.80
CA THR A 102 14.81 13.35 13.39
C THR A 102 14.63 12.11 12.51
N GLU A 103 14.68 10.92 13.08
CA GLU A 103 14.54 9.63 12.38
C GLU A 103 13.25 8.89 12.73
N LYS A 104 12.48 9.35 13.73
CA LYS A 104 11.34 8.60 14.24
C LYS A 104 10.07 8.85 13.43
N ASN A 105 9.62 7.81 12.73
CA ASN A 105 8.30 7.75 12.09
C ASN A 105 7.38 6.91 12.97
N ILE A 106 6.45 7.56 13.66
CA ILE A 106 5.62 6.99 14.72
C ILE A 106 4.16 7.23 14.39
N LEU A 107 3.39 6.16 14.31
CA LEU A 107 1.94 6.18 14.38
C LEU A 107 1.54 5.69 15.77
N ALA A 108 0.81 6.51 16.51
CA ALA A 108 0.40 6.24 17.88
C ALA A 108 -1.13 6.23 17.99
N PRO A 109 -1.77 5.09 17.68
CA PRO A 109 -3.20 4.90 17.92
C PRO A 109 -3.57 5.13 19.38
N PHE A 110 -2.72 4.68 20.31
CA PHE A 110 -2.88 4.91 21.74
C PHE A 110 -1.54 4.68 22.43
N TRP A 111 -0.64 5.66 22.40
CA TRP A 111 0.71 5.48 22.95
C TRP A 111 0.71 5.70 24.46
N HIS A 112 0.95 4.63 25.21
CA HIS A 112 0.98 4.63 26.67
C HIS A 112 2.17 3.86 27.22
N SER A 113 2.41 3.89 28.53
CA SER A 113 3.30 2.92 29.19
C SER A 113 2.48 1.65 29.45
N VAL A 114 2.95 0.45 29.06
CA VAL A 114 2.20 -0.81 29.31
C VAL A 114 2.53 -1.36 30.68
N ASN A 115 1.55 -2.00 31.33
CA ASN A 115 1.82 -2.78 32.52
C ASN A 115 2.67 -4.00 32.14
N TRP A 116 3.95 -3.97 32.46
CA TRP A 116 4.86 -5.05 32.12
C TRP A 116 4.59 -6.36 32.91
N ARG A 117 3.69 -6.35 33.91
CA ARG A 117 3.22 -7.55 34.63
C ARG A 117 1.96 -8.17 34.03
N SER A 118 1.21 -7.45 33.21
CA SER A 118 0.03 -8.01 32.58
C SER A 118 0.44 -8.87 31.39
N ALA A 119 -0.40 -9.85 31.05
CA ALA A 119 -0.33 -10.46 29.74
C ALA A 119 -0.57 -9.36 28.70
N VAL A 120 0.27 -9.33 27.67
CA VAL A 120 0.11 -8.41 26.54
C VAL A 120 -0.14 -9.28 25.32
N LYS A 121 -1.22 -8.99 24.59
CA LYS A 121 -1.55 -9.61 23.32
C LYS A 121 -1.74 -8.54 22.27
N VAL A 122 -0.83 -8.52 21.31
CA VAL A 122 -0.97 -7.66 20.13
C VAL A 122 -0.95 -8.53 18.89
N TYR A 123 -2.05 -8.51 18.15
CA TYR A 123 -2.18 -9.22 16.88
C TYR A 123 -1.82 -8.29 15.73
N TYR A 124 -1.12 -8.80 14.73
CA TYR A 124 -0.81 -8.01 13.55
C TYR A 124 -0.70 -8.86 12.29
N GLN A 125 -1.12 -8.29 11.17
CA GLN A 125 -1.01 -8.90 9.84
C GLN A 125 -0.90 -7.83 8.76
N LEU A 126 -0.01 -8.07 7.79
CA LEU A 126 0.07 -7.28 6.56
C LEU A 126 -0.70 -8.01 5.46
N TYR A 127 -1.75 -7.37 4.95
CA TYR A 127 -2.49 -7.78 3.77
C TYR A 127 -1.95 -7.04 2.56
N GLU A 128 -1.56 -7.75 1.50
CA GLU A 128 -1.10 -7.12 0.25
C GLU A 128 -1.79 -7.76 -0.96
N ARG A 129 -2.04 -6.96 -2.00
CA ARG A 129 -2.55 -7.47 -3.27
C ARG A 129 -1.51 -8.38 -3.94
N PRO A 130 -1.94 -9.47 -4.60
CA PRO A 130 -1.05 -10.29 -5.41
C PRO A 130 -0.31 -9.46 -6.46
N GLY A 131 0.95 -9.83 -6.71
CA GLY A 131 1.83 -9.03 -7.58
C GLY A 131 2.63 -7.96 -6.84
N SER A 132 2.34 -7.66 -5.57
CA SER A 132 3.14 -6.73 -4.77
C SER A 132 4.60 -7.16 -4.68
N ASN A 133 4.87 -8.47 -4.57
CA ASN A 133 6.21 -9.07 -4.57
C ASN A 133 6.80 -9.31 -5.98
N GLY A 134 6.15 -8.85 -7.05
CA GLY A 134 6.58 -9.08 -8.42
C GLY A 134 6.25 -10.46 -8.99
N GLN A 135 5.53 -11.31 -8.26
CA GLN A 135 5.04 -12.59 -8.77
C GLN A 135 3.64 -12.45 -9.38
N VAL A 136 3.46 -12.97 -10.59
CA VAL A 136 2.14 -13.12 -11.23
C VAL A 136 1.42 -14.28 -10.55
N VAL A 137 0.74 -14.01 -9.44
CA VAL A 137 -0.10 -15.00 -8.75
C VAL A 137 -1.55 -14.65 -9.02
N THR A 138 -2.32 -15.59 -9.57
CA THR A 138 -3.79 -15.52 -9.57
C THR A 138 -4.24 -15.63 -8.11
N PRO A 139 -4.86 -14.59 -7.51
CA PRO A 139 -5.28 -14.71 -6.12
C PRO A 139 -6.30 -15.83 -5.94
N ALA A 140 -6.11 -16.63 -4.90
CA ALA A 140 -7.24 -17.07 -4.10
C ALA A 140 -7.79 -15.80 -3.42
N VAL A 141 -8.80 -15.21 -4.04
CA VAL A 141 -9.66 -14.19 -3.43
C VAL A 141 -10.25 -14.83 -2.18
N ASP A 142 -10.26 -14.14 -1.03
CA ASP A 142 -11.37 -14.24 -0.06
C ASP A 142 -11.11 -13.35 1.19
N THR A 143 -9.87 -13.23 1.71
CA THR A 143 -9.61 -12.46 2.95
C THR A 143 -8.89 -11.12 2.74
N TRP A 144 -7.81 -11.08 1.95
CA TRP A 144 -7.06 -9.83 1.70
C TRP A 144 -7.90 -8.78 0.94
N SER A 145 -8.79 -9.22 0.04
CA SER A 145 -9.64 -8.33 -0.73
C SER A 145 -10.65 -7.60 0.15
N SER A 146 -11.33 -8.31 1.06
CA SER A 146 -12.34 -7.71 1.92
C SER A 146 -11.76 -6.66 2.90
N VAL A 147 -10.55 -6.89 3.43
CA VAL A 147 -9.85 -5.90 4.28
C VAL A 147 -9.51 -4.64 3.48
N LEU A 148 -8.91 -4.79 2.28
CA LEU A 148 -8.52 -3.65 1.45
C LEU A 148 -9.75 -2.88 0.91
N ASP A 149 -10.80 -3.60 0.49
CA ASP A 149 -12.03 -3.01 -0.03
C ASP A 149 -12.78 -2.24 1.07
N ARG A 150 -12.82 -2.79 2.29
CA ARG A 150 -13.38 -2.08 3.44
C ARG A 150 -12.57 -0.82 3.77
N ALA A 151 -11.24 -0.93 3.85
CA ALA A 151 -10.38 0.22 4.15
C ALA A 151 -10.47 1.31 3.07
N LYS A 152 -10.60 0.92 1.80
CA LYS A 152 -10.90 1.85 0.71
C LYS A 152 -12.20 2.60 0.97
N ALA A 153 -13.30 1.87 1.21
CA ALA A 153 -14.61 2.46 1.40
C ALA A 153 -14.62 3.47 2.57
N GLU A 154 -14.02 3.10 3.71
CA GLU A 154 -13.97 3.97 4.89
C GLU A 154 -13.16 5.26 4.63
N VAL A 155 -12.04 5.17 3.90
CA VAL A 155 -11.22 6.33 3.52
C VAL A 155 -11.95 7.25 2.54
N GLU A 156 -12.51 6.69 1.47
CA GLU A 156 -13.21 7.48 0.44
C GLU A 156 -14.47 8.16 1.02
N GLU A 157 -15.24 7.44 1.85
CA GLU A 157 -16.43 7.99 2.54
C GLU A 157 -16.08 9.11 3.52
N THR A 158 -15.06 8.91 4.36
CA THR A 158 -14.73 9.86 5.44
C THR A 158 -14.02 11.10 4.92
N LEU A 159 -13.06 10.93 4.01
CA LEU A 159 -12.17 12.01 3.58
C LEU A 159 -12.59 12.64 2.25
N GLY A 160 -13.62 12.10 1.59
CA GLY A 160 -14.09 12.59 0.29
C GLY A 160 -13.03 12.50 -0.81
N VAL A 161 -12.10 11.54 -0.68
CA VAL A 161 -11.07 11.28 -1.69
C VAL A 161 -11.59 10.29 -2.73
N GLU A 162 -11.31 10.53 -4.00
CA GLU A 162 -11.70 9.63 -5.09
C GLU A 162 -10.49 8.89 -5.66
N GLY A 163 -10.69 7.62 -6.03
CA GLY A 163 -9.69 6.85 -6.75
C GLY A 163 -8.58 6.26 -5.88
N PHE A 164 -8.79 6.21 -4.55
CA PHE A 164 -7.86 5.53 -3.67
C PHE A 164 -7.94 4.02 -3.94
N ASN A 165 -6.80 3.40 -4.27
CA ASN A 165 -6.76 2.00 -4.68
C ASN A 165 -5.71 1.24 -3.86
N PRO A 166 -6.04 0.85 -2.62
CA PRO A 166 -5.05 0.34 -1.69
C PRO A 166 -4.42 -0.97 -2.18
N THR A 167 -3.10 -1.03 -2.12
CA THR A 167 -2.30 -2.21 -2.45
C THR A 167 -1.93 -3.01 -1.22
N SER A 168 -1.83 -2.35 -0.07
CA SER A 168 -1.40 -2.96 1.19
C SER A 168 -2.15 -2.36 2.38
N ALA A 169 -2.44 -3.18 3.39
CA ALA A 169 -2.97 -2.78 4.68
C ALA A 169 -2.31 -3.56 5.82
N LEU A 170 -1.72 -2.85 6.79
CA LEU A 170 -1.24 -3.43 8.04
C LEU A 170 -2.32 -3.24 9.10
N VAL A 171 -2.92 -4.34 9.55
CA VAL A 171 -3.85 -4.36 10.68
C VAL A 171 -3.07 -4.72 11.93
N ALA A 172 -3.19 -3.92 12.98
CA ALA A 172 -2.62 -4.18 14.29
C ALA A 172 -3.68 -3.96 15.37
N THR A 173 -3.91 -4.97 16.22
CA THR A 173 -4.91 -4.96 17.28
C THR A 173 -4.24 -5.19 18.62
N TRP A 174 -4.38 -4.24 19.55
CA TRP A 174 -3.99 -4.39 20.94
C TRP A 174 -5.21 -4.90 21.69
N GLU A 175 -5.18 -6.15 22.13
CA GLU A 175 -6.32 -6.79 22.80
C GLU A 175 -6.14 -6.73 24.32
N ARG A 176 -7.06 -6.03 24.99
CA ARG A 176 -7.12 -5.91 26.45
C ARG A 176 -5.77 -5.57 27.09
N VAL A 177 -5.00 -4.69 26.45
CA VAL A 177 -3.67 -4.31 26.93
C VAL A 177 -3.83 -3.42 28.14
N GLU A 178 -3.33 -3.90 29.28
CA GLU A 178 -3.33 -3.13 30.52
C GLU A 178 -2.17 -2.13 30.49
N PRO A 179 -2.43 -0.88 30.82
CA PRO A 179 -1.43 0.14 30.87
C PRO A 179 -0.84 0.28 32.28
N TYR A 180 0.36 0.84 32.35
CA TYR A 180 1.08 1.00 33.60
C TYR A 180 0.44 2.08 34.48
N SER A 181 0.27 1.74 35.75
CA SER A 181 -0.26 2.64 36.76
C SER A 181 0.74 2.81 37.90
N TRP A 182 0.71 3.95 38.60
CA TRP A 182 1.64 4.18 39.72
C TRP A 182 1.46 3.15 40.84
N TRP A 183 0.24 2.64 41.05
CA TRP A 183 0.02 1.57 42.03
C TRP A 183 0.64 0.24 41.59
N THR A 184 0.88 -0.01 40.30
CA THR A 184 1.65 -1.17 39.83
C THR A 184 3.04 -1.20 40.47
N TRP A 185 3.69 -0.04 40.60
CA TRP A 185 4.95 0.09 41.34
C TRP A 185 4.78 -0.22 42.83
N ILE A 186 3.72 0.30 43.46
CA ILE A 186 3.45 0.04 44.89
C ILE A 186 3.25 -1.44 45.14
N CYS A 187 2.45 -2.10 44.30
CA CYS A 187 2.22 -3.53 44.38
C CYS A 187 3.53 -4.30 44.29
N GLU A 188 4.40 -3.95 43.34
CA GLU A 188 5.73 -4.57 43.26
C GLU A 188 6.60 -4.29 44.49
N ASN A 189 6.72 -3.02 44.88
CA ASN A 189 7.63 -2.59 45.92
C ASN A 189 7.25 -3.23 47.26
N TYR A 190 5.96 -3.29 47.56
CA TYR A 190 5.46 -3.88 48.80
C TYR A 190 5.42 -5.40 48.78
N GLU A 191 5.13 -6.03 47.63
CA GLU A 191 5.19 -7.50 47.50
C GLU A 191 6.57 -8.07 47.82
N ARG A 192 7.66 -7.33 47.57
CA ARG A 192 9.03 -7.74 47.96
C ARG A 192 9.19 -7.89 49.48
N TYR A 193 8.38 -7.19 50.27
CA TYR A 193 8.40 -7.26 51.72
C TYR A 193 7.49 -8.36 52.27
N ARG A 194 6.76 -9.12 51.44
CA ARG A 194 5.73 -10.09 51.86
C ARG A 194 6.19 -11.10 52.92
N ASN A 195 7.47 -11.49 52.89
CA ASN A 195 8.08 -12.42 53.84
C ASN A 195 8.98 -11.71 54.88
N SER A 196 8.84 -10.39 55.04
CA SER A 196 9.64 -9.58 55.94
C SER A 196 8.77 -8.97 57.05
N PHE A 197 9.40 -8.58 58.16
CA PHE A 197 8.74 -7.86 59.25
C PHE A 197 8.01 -6.59 58.78
N TRP A 198 8.52 -5.93 57.74
CA TRP A 198 7.91 -4.72 57.19
C TRP A 198 6.56 -4.96 56.50
N TRP A 199 6.21 -6.21 56.18
CA TRP A 199 4.92 -6.54 55.55
C TRP A 199 3.73 -6.05 56.36
N MET A 200 3.78 -6.15 57.70
CA MET A 200 2.68 -5.72 58.57
C MET A 200 2.33 -4.23 58.38
N TYR A 201 3.32 -3.39 58.05
CA TYR A 201 3.10 -1.96 57.78
C TYR A 201 2.58 -1.69 56.36
N TYR A 202 2.98 -2.53 55.39
CA TYR A 202 2.64 -2.33 53.99
C TYR A 202 1.39 -3.10 53.53
N GLN A 203 0.97 -4.13 54.28
CA GLN A 203 -0.18 -4.96 53.95
C GLN A 203 -1.46 -4.15 53.73
N PRO A 204 -1.85 -3.17 54.57
CA PRO A 204 -3.08 -2.39 54.34
C PRO A 204 -3.05 -1.63 53.02
N TYR A 205 -1.88 -1.05 52.65
CA TYR A 205 -1.70 -0.35 51.38
C TYR A 205 -1.72 -1.32 50.20
N TYR A 206 -1.07 -2.48 50.33
CA TYR A 206 -1.11 -3.52 49.31
C TYR A 206 -2.55 -4.01 49.09
N ASP A 207 -3.28 -4.33 50.16
CA ASP A 207 -4.66 -4.80 50.04
C ASP A 207 -5.55 -3.72 49.39
N GLN A 208 -5.41 -2.47 49.82
CA GLN A 208 -6.15 -1.33 49.26
C GLN A 208 -5.85 -1.12 47.77
N TYR A 209 -4.59 -1.09 47.34
CA TYR A 209 -4.23 -0.69 45.98
C TYR A 209 -4.02 -1.84 45.00
N CYS A 210 -3.82 -3.07 45.49
CA CYS A 210 -3.46 -4.22 44.66
C CYS A 210 -4.53 -5.30 44.61
N LEU A 211 -5.35 -5.45 45.65
CA LEU A 211 -6.42 -6.47 45.68
C LEU A 211 -7.80 -5.91 45.33
N THR A 212 -8.05 -4.62 45.56
CA THR A 212 -9.38 -4.01 45.27
C THR A 212 -9.48 -3.32 43.91
N GLN A 213 -8.37 -3.16 43.19
CA GLN A 213 -8.38 -2.48 41.89
C GLN A 213 -8.80 -3.45 40.78
N ASN A 214 -9.85 -3.07 40.06
CA ASN A 214 -10.16 -3.72 38.79
C ASN A 214 -9.07 -3.36 37.77
N PRO A 215 -8.45 -4.35 37.09
CA PRO A 215 -7.44 -4.08 36.09
C PRO A 215 -8.05 -3.28 34.94
N GLU A 216 -7.30 -2.30 34.46
CA GLU A 216 -7.66 -1.57 33.25
C GLU A 216 -7.32 -2.45 32.04
N ALA A 217 -8.22 -2.53 31.08
CA ALA A 217 -8.03 -3.22 29.82
C ALA A 217 -8.47 -2.30 28.69
N ASN A 218 -7.58 -2.12 27.71
CA ASN A 218 -7.84 -1.32 26.52
C ASN A 218 -7.76 -2.20 25.28
N THR A 219 -8.84 -2.25 24.51
CA THR A 219 -8.86 -2.90 23.20
C THR A 219 -9.04 -1.87 22.09
N PHE A 220 -8.08 -1.81 21.17
CA PHE A 220 -8.12 -0.90 20.03
C PHE A 220 -7.35 -1.47 18.84
N GLN A 221 -7.65 -0.96 17.66
CA GLN A 221 -7.06 -1.41 16.41
C GLN A 221 -6.61 -0.23 15.56
N CYS A 222 -5.53 -0.43 14.82
CA CYS A 222 -5.07 0.46 13.79
C CYS A 222 -4.92 -0.30 12.47
N VAL A 223 -5.52 0.25 11.42
CA VAL A 223 -5.31 -0.17 10.04
C VAL A 223 -4.54 0.92 9.32
N TYR A 224 -3.26 0.66 9.08
CA TYR A 224 -2.45 1.49 8.20
C TYR A 224 -2.63 0.99 6.76
N VAL A 225 -3.24 1.79 5.89
CA VAL A 225 -3.59 1.41 4.53
C VAL A 225 -2.91 2.32 3.52
N THR A 226 -2.39 1.76 2.43
CA THR A 226 -1.66 2.51 1.41
C THR A 226 -1.83 1.94 0.01
N ASP A 227 -1.80 2.82 -1.00
CA ASP A 227 -1.67 2.47 -2.42
C ASP A 227 -0.22 2.56 -2.94
N GLY A 228 0.73 2.72 -2.00
CA GLY A 228 2.16 2.92 -2.27
C GLY A 228 2.55 4.36 -2.61
N GLN A 229 1.59 5.27 -2.83
CA GLN A 229 1.83 6.71 -2.98
C GLN A 229 1.29 7.50 -1.78
N VAL A 230 0.07 7.22 -1.36
CA VAL A 230 -0.57 7.85 -0.20
C VAL A 230 -0.87 6.79 0.85
N ALA A 231 -0.83 7.18 2.11
CA ALA A 231 -1.17 6.32 3.24
C ALA A 231 -2.11 7.00 4.22
N TYR A 232 -3.04 6.20 4.74
CA TYR A 232 -4.00 6.59 5.75
C TYR A 232 -3.92 5.66 6.96
N ALA A 233 -4.24 6.17 8.14
CA ALA A 233 -4.44 5.39 9.34
C ALA A 233 -5.91 5.45 9.72
N ILE A 234 -6.53 4.29 9.88
CA ILE A 234 -7.88 4.10 10.43
C ILE A 234 -7.68 3.53 11.83
N VAL A 235 -8.12 4.25 12.86
CA VAL A 235 -8.00 3.76 14.24
C VAL A 235 -9.38 3.62 14.84
N THR A 236 -9.64 2.46 15.44
CA THR A 236 -10.91 2.12 16.08
C THR A 236 -10.66 1.67 17.51
N TYR A 237 -11.27 2.36 18.47
CA TYR A 237 -11.33 1.98 19.88
C TYR A 237 -12.60 1.16 20.12
N LYS A 238 -12.46 -0.03 20.71
CA LYS A 238 -13.60 -0.93 20.87
C LYS A 238 -14.53 -0.45 21.99
N ALA A 239 -15.80 -0.28 21.66
CA ALA A 239 -16.84 0.22 22.56
C ALA A 239 -16.89 -0.55 23.88
N GLY A 240 -16.80 0.15 25.01
CA GLY A 240 -16.86 -0.43 26.35
C GLY A 240 -15.60 -1.23 26.75
N GLU A 241 -14.61 -1.33 25.87
CA GLU A 241 -13.33 -1.99 26.13
C GLU A 241 -12.16 -1.01 26.23
N MET A 242 -12.43 0.30 26.34
CA MET A 242 -11.45 1.31 26.76
C MET A 242 -11.66 1.66 28.23
N THR A 243 -11.27 0.76 29.14
CA THR A 243 -11.56 0.91 30.59
C THR A 243 -10.52 1.73 31.36
N TRP A 244 -9.61 2.40 30.64
CA TRP A 244 -8.66 3.36 31.18
C TRP A 244 -9.33 4.42 32.07
N ARG A 245 -8.74 4.69 33.24
CA ARG A 245 -9.16 5.79 34.12
C ARG A 245 -8.24 6.99 33.98
N TYR A 246 -8.77 8.19 34.03
CA TYR A 246 -7.89 9.37 33.95
C TYR A 246 -6.94 9.45 35.15
N ASP A 247 -5.66 9.64 34.88
CA ASP A 247 -4.62 9.95 35.87
C ASP A 247 -3.69 11.02 35.28
N ARG A 248 -3.60 12.17 35.96
CA ARG A 248 -2.79 13.33 35.56
C ARG A 248 -1.29 13.04 35.42
N TYR A 249 -0.78 11.96 36.00
CA TYR A 249 0.64 11.59 35.93
C TYR A 249 0.92 10.54 34.85
N ARG A 250 -0.12 9.99 34.21
CA ARG A 250 0.03 9.06 33.11
C ARG A 250 -0.04 9.79 31.77
N SER A 251 1.05 9.71 31.01
CA SER A 251 1.11 10.29 29.66
C SER A 251 0.46 9.32 28.67
N ILE A 252 -0.51 9.82 27.90
CA ILE A 252 -1.03 9.16 26.70
C ILE A 252 -0.87 10.14 25.56
N GLU A 253 -0.36 9.65 24.44
CA GLU A 253 -0.28 10.40 23.19
C GLU A 253 -1.12 9.67 22.13
N VAL A 254 -1.91 10.41 21.36
CA VAL A 254 -2.69 9.87 20.22
C VAL A 254 -2.42 10.74 19.01
N GLY A 255 -2.10 10.10 17.89
CA GLY A 255 -1.85 10.77 16.62
C GLY A 255 -0.64 10.17 15.90
N TYR A 256 0.19 11.01 15.28
CA TYR A 256 1.37 10.56 14.56
C TYR A 256 2.48 11.62 14.50
N SER A 257 3.71 11.17 14.27
CA SER A 257 4.88 12.04 14.12
C SER A 257 5.85 11.47 13.12
N SER A 258 6.32 12.34 12.23
CA SER A 258 7.37 12.12 11.25
C SER A 258 8.34 13.33 11.29
N PRO A 259 9.48 13.27 10.59
CA PRO A 259 10.40 14.41 10.51
C PRO A 259 9.79 15.66 9.86
N SER A 260 8.81 15.49 8.97
CA SER A 260 8.16 16.61 8.25
C SER A 260 6.90 17.12 8.95
N GLN A 261 6.22 16.27 9.72
CA GLN A 261 4.92 16.62 10.32
C GLN A 261 4.66 15.85 11.61
N THR A 262 4.04 16.53 12.57
CA THR A 262 3.45 15.92 13.77
C THR A 262 2.01 16.37 13.93
N ARG A 263 1.16 15.39 14.23
CA ARG A 263 -0.24 15.57 14.58
C ARG A 263 -0.44 14.97 15.96
N ASP A 264 -0.57 15.83 16.96
CA ASP A 264 -0.97 15.48 18.32
C ASP A 264 -2.44 15.88 18.47
N PHE A 265 -3.29 14.93 18.85
CA PHE A 265 -4.72 15.19 19.06
C PHE A 265 -5.04 15.81 20.42
N GLY A 266 -4.04 16.08 21.27
CA GLY A 266 -4.20 16.84 22.50
C GLY A 266 -4.78 16.03 23.66
N TYR A 267 -4.63 14.71 23.63
CA TYR A 267 -5.12 13.82 24.70
C TYR A 267 -4.23 13.80 25.95
N ARG A 268 -2.99 14.26 25.81
CA ARG A 268 -2.00 14.24 26.88
C ARG A 268 -2.46 15.03 28.11
N TYR A 269 -2.49 14.37 29.26
CA TYR A 269 -2.93 14.95 30.54
C TYR A 269 -4.38 15.48 30.53
N THR A 270 -5.26 14.87 29.74
CA THR A 270 -6.68 15.21 29.69
C THR A 270 -7.57 14.02 30.02
N ASP A 271 -8.76 14.27 30.54
CA ASP A 271 -9.79 13.25 30.77
C ASP A 271 -10.40 12.72 29.45
N LEU A 272 -10.16 13.41 28.33
CA LEU A 272 -10.61 12.98 27.00
C LEU A 272 -10.11 11.58 26.63
N THR A 273 -9.00 11.11 27.22
CA THR A 273 -8.50 9.74 27.03
C THR A 273 -9.49 8.66 27.46
N THR A 274 -10.37 8.95 28.42
CA THR A 274 -11.39 8.00 28.89
C THR A 274 -12.64 7.98 28.01
N LYS A 275 -12.66 8.79 26.95
CA LYS A 275 -13.80 8.95 26.03
C LYS A 275 -13.41 8.57 24.61
N LEU A 276 -12.28 7.88 24.42
CA LEU A 276 -11.78 7.54 23.09
C LEU A 276 -12.74 6.62 22.35
N ASP A 277 -13.42 5.69 23.01
CA ASP A 277 -14.41 4.78 22.41
C ASP A 277 -15.80 5.40 22.22
N THR A 278 -16.06 6.56 22.83
CA THR A 278 -17.36 7.27 22.80
C THR A 278 -17.31 8.62 22.09
N ASN A 279 -16.15 9.01 21.55
CA ASN A 279 -16.00 10.18 20.69
C ASN A 279 -16.17 9.78 19.22
N THR A 280 -16.85 10.60 18.41
CA THR A 280 -17.08 10.36 16.98
C THR A 280 -15.94 10.85 16.07
N PHE A 281 -14.99 11.62 16.62
CA PHE A 281 -13.86 12.22 15.91
C PHE A 281 -14.28 12.86 14.56
N ASN A 282 -13.53 12.58 13.49
CA ASN A 282 -13.76 13.12 12.14
C ASN A 282 -14.55 12.17 11.24
N THR A 283 -14.95 10.99 11.72
CA THR A 283 -15.69 9.99 10.93
C THR A 283 -17.19 10.05 11.15
N GLY A 284 -17.64 10.71 12.23
CA GLY A 284 -19.02 10.62 12.69
C GLY A 284 -19.36 9.28 13.36
N ARG A 285 -18.39 8.36 13.47
CA ARG A 285 -18.55 7.03 14.09
C ARG A 285 -17.83 7.00 15.42
N TYR A 286 -18.49 6.48 16.45
CA TYR A 286 -17.89 6.37 17.76
C TYR A 286 -16.62 5.53 17.73
N GLY A 287 -15.63 5.98 18.48
CA GLY A 287 -14.36 5.29 18.63
C GLY A 287 -13.46 5.35 17.41
N THR A 288 -13.80 6.08 16.34
CA THR A 288 -13.09 5.93 15.06
C THR A 288 -12.58 7.25 14.50
N TRP A 289 -11.29 7.31 14.18
CA TRP A 289 -10.70 8.41 13.43
C TRP A 289 -9.91 7.91 12.24
N ILE A 290 -9.87 8.73 11.17
CA ILE A 290 -9.12 8.43 9.95
C ILE A 290 -8.28 9.62 9.56
N GLU A 291 -6.98 9.45 9.39
CA GLU A 291 -6.07 10.54 9.00
C GLU A 291 -5.15 10.13 7.86
N LYS A 292 -4.80 11.09 7.01
CA LYS A 292 -3.69 10.94 6.07
C LYS A 292 -2.38 11.03 6.86
N VAL A 293 -1.56 9.99 6.77
CA VAL A 293 -0.31 9.88 7.55
C VAL A 293 0.95 9.90 6.69
N GLY A 294 0.81 9.81 5.37
CA GLY A 294 1.95 9.93 4.46
C GLY A 294 1.56 10.12 3.01
N GLU A 295 2.47 10.75 2.27
CA GLU A 295 2.41 10.90 0.82
C GLU A 295 3.83 10.94 0.26
N PHE A 296 4.07 10.12 -0.77
CA PHE A 296 5.36 10.03 -1.44
C PHE A 296 5.17 9.58 -2.89
N GLU A 297 5.75 10.31 -3.83
CA GLU A 297 5.72 9.91 -5.25
C GLU A 297 6.60 8.67 -5.48
N SER A 298 5.95 7.55 -5.81
CA SER A 298 6.62 6.25 -5.98
C SER A 298 6.34 5.68 -7.37
N THR A 299 7.37 5.61 -8.22
CA THR A 299 7.32 4.98 -9.55
C THR A 299 7.00 3.48 -9.45
N ASP A 300 7.52 2.81 -8.42
CA ASP A 300 7.19 1.41 -8.09
C ASP A 300 5.69 1.23 -7.84
N ALA A 301 5.09 2.11 -7.04
CA ALA A 301 3.67 2.06 -6.72
C ALA A 301 2.81 2.36 -7.96
N ARG A 302 3.20 3.36 -8.76
CA ARG A 302 2.54 3.64 -10.05
C ARG A 302 2.59 2.45 -11.00
N CYS A 303 3.73 1.77 -11.06
CA CYS A 303 3.87 0.56 -11.87
C CYS A 303 2.98 -0.57 -11.36
N LEU A 304 2.95 -0.81 -10.05
CA LEU A 304 2.10 -1.85 -9.48
C LEU A 304 0.61 -1.54 -9.69
N ASN A 305 0.19 -0.29 -9.48
CA ASN A 305 -1.20 0.13 -9.70
C ASN A 305 -1.59 -0.07 -11.17
N PHE A 306 -0.73 0.31 -12.12
CA PHE A 306 -0.92 0.00 -13.54
C PHE A 306 -1.11 -1.51 -13.78
N PHE A 307 -0.26 -2.34 -13.19
CA PHE A 307 -0.36 -3.80 -13.33
C PHE A 307 -1.67 -4.33 -12.77
N ILE A 308 -2.04 -3.95 -11.54
CA ILE A 308 -3.25 -4.41 -10.86
C ILE A 308 -4.50 -3.97 -11.64
N GLU A 309 -4.55 -2.73 -12.11
CA GLU A 309 -5.67 -2.21 -12.90
C GLU A 309 -5.86 -2.96 -14.23
N ASN A 310 -4.79 -3.54 -14.77
CA ASN A 310 -4.81 -4.23 -16.06
C ASN A 310 -4.61 -5.75 -15.96
N ILE A 311 -4.53 -6.32 -14.75
CA ILE A 311 -4.20 -7.75 -14.54
C ILE A 311 -5.23 -8.67 -15.19
N TYR A 312 -6.47 -8.21 -15.29
CA TYR A 312 -7.57 -8.92 -15.97
C TYR A 312 -7.26 -9.24 -17.44
N MET A 313 -6.27 -8.58 -18.06
CA MET A 313 -5.84 -8.83 -19.43
C MET A 313 -4.91 -10.04 -19.56
N VAL A 314 -4.12 -10.37 -18.52
CA VAL A 314 -3.00 -11.34 -18.60
C VAL A 314 -3.48 -12.75 -18.96
N ASN A 315 -4.61 -13.18 -18.39
CA ASN A 315 -5.17 -14.52 -18.60
C ASN A 315 -6.45 -14.51 -19.45
N ASN A 316 -6.70 -13.43 -20.20
CA ASN A 316 -7.90 -13.32 -21.01
C ASN A 316 -7.65 -13.89 -22.42
N SER A 317 -8.27 -15.03 -22.74
CA SER A 317 -8.13 -15.69 -24.04
C SER A 317 -8.53 -14.81 -25.22
N THR A 318 -9.56 -13.97 -25.05
CA THR A 318 -10.00 -13.02 -26.08
C THR A 318 -8.94 -11.95 -26.28
N HIS A 319 -8.36 -11.41 -25.20
CA HIS A 319 -7.27 -10.46 -25.29
C HIS A 319 -6.05 -11.07 -26.00
N ASN A 320 -5.66 -12.29 -25.62
CA ASN A 320 -4.53 -12.99 -26.23
C ASN A 320 -4.76 -13.24 -27.73
N ALA A 321 -5.96 -13.67 -28.14
CA ALA A 321 -6.29 -13.82 -29.56
C ALA A 321 -6.24 -12.49 -30.32
N ILE A 322 -6.67 -11.39 -29.70
CA ILE A 322 -6.56 -10.05 -30.29
C ILE A 322 -5.08 -9.66 -30.45
N LEU A 323 -4.22 -9.97 -29.48
CA LEU A 323 -2.79 -9.70 -29.57
C LEU A 323 -2.10 -10.55 -30.63
N GLU A 324 -2.40 -11.85 -30.71
CA GLU A 324 -1.84 -12.76 -31.71
C GLU A 324 -2.20 -12.37 -33.16
N ASN A 325 -3.33 -11.69 -33.36
CA ASN A 325 -3.72 -11.12 -34.64
C ASN A 325 -2.90 -9.87 -35.04
N LEU A 326 -2.05 -9.34 -34.16
CA LEU A 326 -1.14 -8.26 -34.51
C LEU A 326 0.12 -8.80 -35.18
N TYR A 327 0.63 -8.03 -36.16
CA TYR A 327 1.88 -8.36 -36.83
C TYR A 327 3.05 -8.40 -35.84
N LYS A 328 3.88 -9.43 -36.00
CA LYS A 328 5.20 -9.47 -35.34
C LYS A 328 6.10 -8.40 -35.92
N CYS A 329 6.98 -7.85 -35.08
CA CYS A 329 7.98 -6.90 -35.55
C CYS A 329 8.98 -7.62 -36.47
N PRO A 330 9.40 -7.05 -37.60
CA PRO A 330 10.52 -7.61 -38.34
C PRO A 330 11.80 -7.62 -37.47
N CYS A 331 12.63 -8.66 -37.56
CA CYS A 331 13.86 -8.73 -36.76
C CYS A 331 14.93 -7.68 -37.14
N THR A 332 14.80 -7.06 -38.31
CA THR A 332 15.68 -5.99 -38.80
C THR A 332 14.87 -4.84 -39.41
N MET A 333 15.41 -3.61 -39.32
CA MET A 333 14.71 -2.39 -39.76
C MET A 333 14.54 -2.30 -41.30
N ASP A 334 15.34 -3.01 -42.09
CA ASP A 334 15.22 -3.06 -43.55
C ASP A 334 14.00 -3.87 -44.02
N ARG A 335 13.52 -4.82 -43.19
CA ARG A 335 12.34 -5.64 -43.45
C ARG A 335 11.03 -4.96 -43.05
N LEU A 336 11.09 -3.73 -42.55
CA LEU A 336 9.90 -2.92 -42.32
C LEU A 336 9.21 -2.63 -43.66
N GLY A 337 8.08 -3.30 -43.89
CA GLY A 337 7.21 -3.00 -45.01
C GLY A 337 6.42 -1.70 -44.84
N PHE A 338 5.68 -1.32 -45.88
CA PHE A 338 4.88 -0.09 -45.93
C PHE A 338 3.77 0.00 -44.87
N GLN A 339 3.47 -1.10 -44.18
CA GLN A 339 2.51 -1.13 -43.09
C GLN A 339 3.03 -0.47 -41.83
N TRP A 340 4.34 -0.36 -41.68
CA TRP A 340 4.98 0.28 -40.56
C TRP A 340 5.23 1.75 -40.86
N THR A 341 4.80 2.61 -39.94
CA THR A 341 4.97 4.06 -40.05
C THR A 341 5.99 4.50 -39.02
N TRP A 342 6.95 5.33 -39.44
CA TRP A 342 7.91 5.95 -38.52
C TRP A 342 7.16 6.67 -37.40
N TYR A 343 7.52 6.41 -36.14
CA TYR A 343 6.90 7.04 -34.97
C TYR A 343 7.82 8.09 -34.35
N ALA A 344 9.01 7.66 -33.93
CA ALA A 344 9.98 8.51 -33.24
C ALA A 344 11.41 8.00 -33.41
N ARG A 345 12.38 8.90 -33.21
CA ARG A 345 13.81 8.58 -33.10
C ARG A 345 14.38 9.29 -31.87
N THR A 346 15.00 8.56 -30.97
CA THR A 346 15.64 9.11 -29.77
C THR A 346 17.07 8.60 -29.64
N ARG A 347 18.00 9.43 -29.17
CA ARG A 347 19.38 8.98 -28.90
C ARG A 347 19.38 7.98 -27.74
N VAL A 348 20.27 6.99 -27.77
CA VAL A 348 20.41 5.99 -26.70
C VAL A 348 21.61 6.35 -25.84
N PRO A 349 21.41 6.75 -24.55
CA PRO A 349 22.51 6.99 -23.63
C PRO A 349 23.39 5.75 -23.46
N GLY A 350 24.71 5.93 -23.38
CA GLY A 350 25.67 4.83 -23.19
C GLY A 350 26.02 4.04 -24.46
N ARG A 351 25.54 4.44 -25.64
CA ARG A 351 26.00 3.97 -26.95
C ARG A 351 26.69 5.09 -27.73
N SER A 352 27.20 4.79 -28.92
CA SER A 352 27.85 5.80 -29.76
C SER A 352 26.91 6.97 -30.08
N ASP A 353 27.49 8.15 -30.30
CA ASP A 353 26.75 9.41 -30.51
C ASP A 353 25.82 9.42 -31.73
N ILE A 354 26.02 8.46 -32.61
CA ILE A 354 25.26 8.24 -33.84
C ILE A 354 24.30 7.05 -33.73
N THR A 355 24.16 6.43 -32.55
CA THR A 355 23.21 5.35 -32.30
C THR A 355 21.89 5.89 -31.75
N TYR A 356 20.80 5.51 -32.41
CA TYR A 356 19.45 5.93 -32.08
C TYR A 356 18.55 4.71 -31.85
N ARG A 357 17.55 4.90 -30.99
CA ARG A 357 16.35 4.06 -30.93
C ARG A 357 15.38 4.60 -31.96
N ALA A 358 15.14 3.85 -33.04
CA ALA A 358 14.16 4.17 -34.07
C ALA A 358 12.90 3.31 -33.87
N CYS A 359 11.76 3.93 -33.61
CA CYS A 359 10.50 3.23 -33.36
C CYS A 359 9.47 3.47 -34.48
N PHE A 360 8.70 2.43 -34.77
CA PHE A 360 7.68 2.36 -35.81
C PHE A 360 6.40 1.78 -35.24
N VAL A 361 5.25 2.18 -35.77
CA VAL A 361 3.92 1.67 -35.39
C VAL A 361 3.14 1.20 -36.61
N LEU A 362 2.13 0.35 -36.44
CA LEU A 362 1.28 -0.02 -37.57
C LEU A 362 0.48 1.20 -38.06
N GLY A 363 0.54 1.44 -39.35
CA GLY A 363 -0.15 2.54 -40.01
C GLY A 363 -1.66 2.32 -40.05
N ARG A 364 -2.42 3.33 -39.59
CA ARG A 364 -3.88 3.32 -39.46
C ARG A 364 -4.63 2.72 -40.65
N LYS A 365 -4.44 3.29 -41.85
CA LYS A 365 -5.16 2.86 -43.07
C LYS A 365 -4.98 1.37 -43.39
N ARG A 366 -3.80 0.81 -43.08
CA ARG A 366 -3.46 -0.59 -43.37
C ARG A 366 -4.02 -1.49 -42.28
N ARG A 367 -3.86 -1.09 -41.00
CA ARG A 367 -4.42 -1.80 -39.84
C ARG A 367 -5.93 -1.95 -39.96
N ASP A 368 -6.66 -0.84 -40.14
CA ASP A 368 -8.13 -0.83 -40.14
C ASP A 368 -8.74 -1.67 -41.29
N ARG A 369 -7.98 -1.92 -42.37
CA ARG A 369 -8.44 -2.76 -43.50
C ARG A 369 -8.44 -4.26 -43.19
N ARG A 370 -7.44 -4.76 -42.46
CA ARG A 370 -7.20 -6.21 -42.29
C ARG A 370 -7.34 -6.69 -40.83
N ILE A 371 -6.94 -5.87 -39.87
CA ILE A 371 -7.09 -6.14 -38.44
C ILE A 371 -8.30 -5.34 -37.92
N ARG A 372 -9.49 -5.69 -38.43
CA ARG A 372 -10.74 -5.03 -38.05
C ARG A 372 -11.06 -5.32 -36.58
N ASN A 373 -11.62 -4.32 -35.89
CA ASN A 373 -12.08 -4.42 -34.50
C ASN A 373 -10.98 -4.73 -33.46
N ASN A 374 -9.70 -4.59 -33.82
CA ASN A 374 -8.60 -4.66 -32.85
C ASN A 374 -8.30 -3.25 -32.33
N PRO A 375 -8.52 -2.97 -31.04
CA PRO A 375 -8.27 -1.65 -30.48
C PRO A 375 -6.77 -1.33 -30.37
N HIS A 376 -5.93 -2.37 -30.30
CA HIS A 376 -4.50 -2.24 -30.04
C HIS A 376 -3.69 -1.81 -31.27
N ASN A 377 -2.48 -1.33 -31.00
CA ASN A 377 -1.44 -1.11 -32.00
C ASN A 377 -0.14 -1.76 -31.52
N LYS A 378 0.81 -1.99 -32.43
CA LYS A 378 2.13 -2.53 -32.12
C LYS A 378 3.18 -1.47 -32.39
N MET A 379 4.07 -1.25 -31.43
CA MET A 379 5.28 -0.47 -31.62
C MET A 379 6.51 -1.39 -31.72
N CYS A 380 7.30 -1.21 -32.76
CA CYS A 380 8.58 -1.92 -32.99
C CYS A 380 9.73 -0.92 -32.91
N CYS A 381 10.74 -1.21 -32.09
CA CYS A 381 11.91 -0.35 -31.93
C CYS A 381 13.19 -1.09 -32.31
N TYR A 382 14.14 -0.34 -32.90
CA TYR A 382 15.40 -0.85 -33.45
C TYR A 382 16.57 -0.01 -32.98
N TYR A 383 17.71 -0.65 -32.73
CA TYR A 383 18.98 0.06 -32.57
C TYR A 383 19.53 0.41 -33.95
N TYR A 384 19.45 1.69 -34.30
CA TYR A 384 19.87 2.21 -35.60
C TYR A 384 21.07 3.14 -35.45
N THR A 385 22.20 2.71 -35.99
CA THR A 385 23.44 3.49 -36.02
C THR A 385 23.53 4.22 -37.36
N TYR A 386 23.52 5.55 -37.33
CA TYR A 386 23.63 6.35 -38.54
C TYR A 386 25.01 6.13 -39.18
N PRO A 387 25.13 5.95 -40.51
CA PRO A 387 26.43 5.74 -41.14
C PRO A 387 27.28 7.02 -41.03
N THR A 388 28.59 6.86 -40.81
CA THR A 388 29.54 7.99 -40.73
C THR A 388 29.78 8.65 -42.08
N THR A 389 29.60 7.91 -43.17
CA THR A 389 29.65 8.42 -44.55
C THR A 389 28.27 8.30 -45.20
N TRP A 390 27.83 9.37 -45.86
CA TRP A 390 26.54 9.38 -46.53
C TRP A 390 26.65 8.73 -47.91
N SER A 391 26.11 7.52 -48.05
CA SER A 391 25.80 6.89 -49.33
C SER A 391 24.52 6.06 -49.19
N TRP A 392 23.78 5.88 -50.30
CA TRP A 392 22.58 5.02 -50.28
C TRP A 392 22.88 3.59 -49.83
N PHE A 393 24.04 3.06 -50.23
CA PHE A 393 24.51 1.75 -49.82
C PHE A 393 24.76 1.68 -48.31
N ALA A 394 25.51 2.64 -47.75
CA ALA A 394 25.79 2.71 -46.32
C ALA A 394 24.51 2.92 -45.48
N PHE A 395 23.56 3.72 -45.97
CA PHE A 395 22.27 3.89 -45.30
C PHE A 395 21.43 2.60 -45.31
N ARG A 396 21.39 1.89 -46.45
CA ARG A 396 20.67 0.61 -46.57
C ARG A 396 21.31 -0.47 -45.70
N GLU A 397 22.64 -0.52 -45.66
CA GLU A 397 23.41 -1.42 -44.81
C GLU A 397 23.18 -1.12 -43.32
N ALA A 398 23.22 0.15 -42.91
CA ALA A 398 22.90 0.56 -41.55
C ALA A 398 21.48 0.12 -41.13
N ARG A 399 20.50 0.12 -42.05
CA ARG A 399 19.15 -0.38 -41.78
C ARG A 399 19.07 -1.91 -41.70
N ARG A 400 19.82 -2.63 -42.56
CA ARG A 400 19.93 -4.10 -42.50
C ARG A 400 20.53 -4.55 -41.18
N ASN A 401 21.53 -3.81 -40.71
CA ASN A 401 22.26 -4.08 -39.48
C ASN A 401 21.60 -3.46 -38.24
N ALA A 402 20.39 -2.90 -38.34
CA ALA A 402 19.67 -2.35 -37.20
C ALA A 402 18.76 -3.41 -36.58
N PRO A 403 19.19 -4.09 -35.49
CA PRO A 403 18.44 -5.19 -34.91
C PRO A 403 17.22 -4.69 -34.15
N TYR A 404 16.19 -5.54 -34.10
CA TYR A 404 15.07 -5.39 -33.18
C TYR A 404 15.55 -5.32 -31.73
N ILE A 405 14.95 -4.44 -30.94
CA ILE A 405 15.26 -4.30 -29.51
C ILE A 405 14.37 -5.27 -28.71
N PRO A 406 14.93 -6.29 -28.04
CA PRO A 406 14.17 -7.33 -27.36
C PRO A 406 13.44 -6.81 -26.12
N TYR A 407 12.30 -7.42 -25.79
CA TYR A 407 11.34 -6.95 -24.79
C TYR A 407 11.85 -6.64 -23.38
N ARG A 408 12.96 -7.22 -22.92
CA ARG A 408 13.52 -6.91 -21.60
C ARG A 408 14.36 -5.64 -21.57
N ASP A 409 14.64 -5.06 -22.73
CA ASP A 409 15.37 -3.82 -22.86
C ASP A 409 14.42 -2.63 -22.67
N ILE A 410 14.85 -1.67 -21.86
CA ILE A 410 14.15 -0.40 -21.61
C ILE A 410 13.73 0.33 -22.90
N ASN A 411 14.49 0.15 -23.98
CA ASN A 411 14.27 0.77 -25.28
C ASN A 411 13.37 -0.03 -26.21
N ALA A 412 12.86 -1.19 -25.78
CA ALA A 412 12.10 -2.08 -26.64
C ALA A 412 10.76 -1.50 -27.10
N GLY A 413 10.20 -2.11 -28.15
CA GLY A 413 8.81 -1.93 -28.50
C GLY A 413 7.86 -2.45 -27.41
N HIS A 414 6.57 -2.20 -27.58
CA HIS A 414 5.50 -2.82 -26.80
C HIS A 414 4.17 -2.69 -27.55
N ILE A 415 3.15 -3.37 -27.02
CA ILE A 415 1.77 -3.20 -27.49
C ILE A 415 1.24 -1.90 -26.92
N LEU A 416 0.51 -1.15 -27.76
CA LEU A 416 -0.18 0.07 -27.38
C LEU A 416 -1.67 -0.23 -27.26
N LYS A 417 -2.32 0.32 -26.24
CA LYS A 417 -3.77 0.21 -26.06
C LYS A 417 -4.53 0.83 -27.23
N HIS A 418 -3.98 1.88 -27.82
CA HIS A 418 -4.56 2.64 -28.93
C HIS A 418 -3.54 2.96 -30.03
N ASP A 419 -4.04 3.42 -31.18
CA ASP A 419 -3.17 4.00 -32.21
C ASP A 419 -2.65 5.36 -31.73
N PRO A 420 -1.33 5.53 -31.54
CA PRO A 420 -0.79 6.78 -31.02
C PRO A 420 -0.98 7.94 -32.01
N ARG A 421 -1.31 7.67 -33.28
CA ARG A 421 -1.51 8.70 -34.32
C ARG A 421 -2.98 8.97 -34.66
N ARG A 422 -3.92 8.51 -33.83
CA ARG A 422 -5.36 8.56 -34.14
C ARG A 422 -5.94 9.99 -34.25
N SER A 423 -5.27 11.02 -33.73
CA SER A 423 -5.72 12.42 -33.87
C SER A 423 -4.63 13.37 -34.39
N PHE A 424 -4.92 13.97 -35.55
CA PHE A 424 -4.26 15.18 -36.07
C PHE A 424 -4.57 16.42 -35.19
N TRP A 425 -5.51 16.30 -34.25
CA TRP A 425 -5.95 17.32 -33.30
C TRP A 425 -5.59 16.94 -31.85
N TRP A 426 -4.31 17.09 -31.50
CA TRP A 426 -3.74 17.40 -30.17
C TRP A 426 -4.07 16.54 -28.91
N ARG A 427 -5.00 15.58 -28.92
CA ARG A 427 -5.40 14.83 -27.69
C ARG A 427 -4.92 13.37 -27.60
N ASP A 428 -4.91 12.60 -28.69
CA ASP A 428 -4.66 11.14 -28.62
C ASP A 428 -3.22 10.75 -28.25
N ASN A 429 -2.22 11.54 -28.65
CA ASN A 429 -0.83 11.31 -28.22
C ASN A 429 -0.67 11.34 -26.69
N ARG A 430 -1.51 12.11 -25.99
CA ARG A 430 -1.49 12.19 -24.52
C ARG A 430 -2.04 10.92 -23.90
N VAL A 431 -3.03 10.28 -24.53
CA VAL A 431 -3.64 9.05 -24.04
C VAL A 431 -2.66 7.87 -24.11
N SER A 432 -2.05 7.62 -25.28
CA SER A 432 -0.99 6.58 -25.37
C SER A 432 0.19 6.89 -24.46
N LYS A 433 0.50 8.18 -24.24
CA LYS A 433 1.52 8.58 -23.27
C LYS A 433 1.16 8.11 -21.86
N GLN A 434 -0.04 8.42 -21.39
CA GLN A 434 -0.49 8.06 -20.03
C GLN A 434 -0.75 6.56 -19.86
N GLU A 435 -1.26 5.88 -20.88
CA GLU A 435 -1.69 4.47 -20.77
C GLU A 435 -0.60 3.45 -21.08
N ASP A 436 0.42 3.81 -21.86
CA ASP A 436 1.44 2.87 -22.31
C ASP A 436 2.87 3.39 -22.09
N PHE A 437 3.21 4.62 -22.51
CA PHE A 437 4.60 5.10 -22.43
C PHE A 437 5.06 5.48 -21.02
N ASP A 438 4.24 6.20 -20.26
CA ASP A 438 4.55 6.62 -18.90
C ASP A 438 4.61 5.39 -17.96
N PRO A 439 3.64 4.45 -17.98
CA PRO A 439 3.76 3.20 -17.24
C PRO A 439 5.00 2.40 -17.61
N LYS A 440 5.34 2.31 -18.90
CA LYS A 440 6.60 1.67 -19.31
C LYS A 440 7.82 2.35 -18.69
N ASN A 441 7.87 3.68 -18.70
CA ASN A 441 8.99 4.42 -18.12
C ASN A 441 9.08 4.20 -16.60
N TRP A 442 7.96 4.32 -15.89
CA TRP A 442 7.90 4.07 -14.45
C TRP A 442 8.35 2.66 -14.11
N CYS A 443 7.85 1.66 -14.84
CA CYS A 443 8.16 0.25 -14.59
C CYS A 443 9.59 -0.16 -15.00
N CYS A 444 10.04 0.23 -16.19
CA CYS A 444 11.26 -0.29 -16.81
C CYS A 444 12.49 0.61 -16.66
N ARG A 445 12.32 1.88 -16.27
CA ARG A 445 13.43 2.83 -16.13
C ARG A 445 13.53 3.42 -14.73
N ASP A 446 12.40 3.92 -14.25
CA ASP A 446 12.39 4.82 -13.10
C ASP A 446 12.08 4.07 -11.79
N SER A 447 11.78 2.76 -11.85
CA SER A 447 11.52 1.91 -10.69
C SER A 447 12.81 1.54 -9.95
N SER A 448 12.68 1.18 -8.67
CA SER A 448 13.80 0.74 -7.84
C SER A 448 14.36 -0.63 -8.24
N LEU A 449 13.55 -1.46 -8.90
CA LEU A 449 13.91 -2.79 -9.39
C LEU A 449 13.42 -2.96 -10.84
N PRO A 450 14.05 -2.32 -11.83
CA PRO A 450 13.59 -2.32 -13.22
C PRO A 450 13.35 -3.71 -13.81
N SER A 451 14.16 -4.72 -13.46
CA SER A 451 13.97 -6.08 -13.96
C SER A 451 12.63 -6.69 -13.55
N ILE A 452 12.18 -6.43 -12.32
CA ILE A 452 10.94 -6.97 -11.75
C ILE A 452 9.74 -6.16 -12.25
N TYR A 453 9.78 -4.83 -12.08
CA TYR A 453 8.66 -3.98 -12.46
C TYR A 453 8.44 -3.92 -13.97
N CYS A 454 9.51 -3.98 -14.78
CA CYS A 454 9.36 -4.10 -16.23
C CYS A 454 8.68 -5.41 -16.63
N HIS A 455 8.94 -6.51 -15.90
CA HIS A 455 8.24 -7.77 -16.14
C HIS A 455 6.73 -7.63 -15.91
N LEU A 456 6.30 -6.92 -14.87
CA LEU A 456 4.87 -6.63 -14.63
C LEU A 456 4.26 -5.83 -15.77
N PHE A 457 4.96 -4.80 -16.28
CA PHE A 457 4.50 -4.06 -17.44
C PHE A 457 4.31 -4.97 -18.66
N TYR A 458 5.31 -5.81 -18.97
CA TYR A 458 5.27 -6.71 -20.11
C TYR A 458 4.33 -7.90 -19.93
N ALA A 459 3.91 -8.24 -18.71
CA ALA A 459 2.81 -9.19 -18.50
C ALA A 459 1.49 -8.63 -19.05
N VAL A 460 1.27 -7.32 -18.90
CA VAL A 460 0.06 -6.61 -19.36
C VAL A 460 0.17 -6.11 -20.81
N ARG A 461 1.38 -5.73 -21.25
CA ARG A 461 1.69 -5.26 -22.61
C ARG A 461 2.76 -6.15 -23.25
N PRO A 462 2.44 -7.42 -23.54
CA PRO A 462 3.45 -8.38 -23.96
C PRO A 462 4.07 -8.00 -25.29
N ASP A 463 5.35 -8.31 -25.42
CA ASP A 463 6.04 -8.23 -26.69
C ASP A 463 6.07 -9.61 -27.35
N LEU A 464 5.38 -9.73 -28.49
CA LEU A 464 5.37 -10.93 -29.33
C LEU A 464 6.72 -11.25 -30.01
N GLY A 465 7.76 -10.45 -29.72
CA GLY A 465 9.08 -10.60 -30.27
C GLY A 465 9.16 -10.18 -31.73
N CYS A 466 10.19 -10.69 -32.40
CA CYS A 466 10.39 -10.44 -33.82
C CYS A 466 10.22 -11.70 -34.67
N SER A 467 9.89 -11.50 -35.93
CA SER A 467 9.88 -12.55 -36.96
C SER A 467 10.83 -12.19 -38.09
N ASN A 468 11.48 -13.22 -38.64
CA ASN A 468 12.21 -13.11 -39.88
C ASN A 468 11.27 -13.17 -41.09
N GLU A 469 10.08 -13.74 -40.93
CA GLU A 469 9.04 -13.76 -41.93
C GLU A 469 8.48 -12.36 -42.08
N VAL A 470 8.45 -11.86 -43.32
CA VAL A 470 7.86 -10.55 -43.58
C VAL A 470 6.39 -10.76 -43.86
N ASP A 471 5.58 -10.44 -42.86
CA ASP A 471 4.14 -10.42 -43.00
C ASP A 471 3.72 -9.22 -43.85
N TRP A 472 3.74 -9.39 -45.17
CA TRP A 472 3.26 -8.37 -46.11
C TRP A 472 1.73 -8.33 -46.11
N PHE A 473 1.18 -7.14 -46.29
CA PHE A 473 -0.11 -7.05 -46.95
C PHE A 473 0.15 -7.35 -48.42
N LEU A 474 -0.13 -8.56 -48.89
CA LEU A 474 -0.28 -8.77 -50.33
C LEU A 474 -1.57 -8.06 -50.76
N GLY A 475 -1.44 -6.76 -50.97
CA GLY A 475 -2.42 -5.93 -51.65
C GLY A 475 -1.75 -5.45 -52.91
N GLU A 476 -2.31 -5.84 -54.05
CA GLU A 476 -1.92 -5.48 -55.41
C GLU A 476 -1.16 -4.15 -55.46
N TYR A 477 0.14 -4.25 -55.72
CA TYR A 477 0.89 -3.11 -56.21
C TYR A 477 0.52 -2.94 -57.69
N LYS A 478 -0.36 -1.97 -57.99
CA LYS A 478 -0.22 -1.24 -59.25
C LYS A 478 0.88 -0.22 -59.04
N TRP A 479 2.10 -0.62 -59.40
CA TRP A 479 3.15 0.33 -59.71
C TRP A 479 2.91 0.78 -61.15
N TRP A 480 2.56 2.06 -61.31
CA TRP A 480 2.36 2.79 -62.58
C TRP A 480 1.13 2.37 -63.39
#